data_AF-A0A2H3BYW8-F1
#
_entry.id   AF-A0A2H3BYW8-F1
#
_cell.length_a   1.000
_cell.length_b   1.000
_cell.length_c   1.000
_cell.angle_alpha   90.00
_cell.angle_beta   90.00
_cell.angle_gamma   90.00
#
_symmetry.space_group_name_H-M   'P 1'
#
loop_
_entity.id
_entity.type
_entity.pdbx_description
1 polymer ?
#
loop_
_entity_poly.entity_id
_entity_poly.type
_entity_poly.pdbx_seq_one_letter_code
_entity_poly.pdbx_strand_id
1 'polypeptide(L)'
;MSLIFSARYLPRARAGHLLPRFYSQTQKTRPKSSPSVKVTAKGPSSAVPERQARHEVQEGNAALNVPFNPPGGGGGGGVGGTSVFAFTNNAFLDAALTTVMGLGMVFLGGVGYLKWYKWNVLHKIEKAFEPGYDPALEVATEHNKSSVIEEGGSGLDDVDMNSDVPWTQHLRRKEQDRIDKIVQGAEPGHYFVLLGPKGSGKGTMIFDSMTAIQADGVAMCDAHPDLEVFRLRLGKALNYEYNEDSQTGLFQRRDPREGGPALDIERALNKLEKVALKVAREKGRPLVLIVNNVHYLKNDDDGRNVLLQLQQKAESWAASGILTLVFSTDDFWPFYVMRKTATRMHVLSIYDLDMKEALHACTRMRIDLGQKVKGQVVQDAVSIVGGRLSYLNKISKSKDMLDMAKQLLSIEKAWLLSQIGLITDCDDDVMDEQKWSSCSWLLLQEFVKLRQEQERELEESRKAGTSNMQSTAELPLPVIPYWKCRQIMTRADFLEDLDRKNIIAIDVNHDVRPDSMLILHAARQMVEQEEFEDTLNNVRDRIDEIESLHRTRELTFKDLDKGDQINLRVDKTGEIERNV
;
A
#
# COMPACT_ATOMS: atom_id res chain seq x y z
N MET A 1 17.43 11.18 -63.37
CA MET A 1 17.17 10.26 -64.49
C MET A 1 16.53 9.02 -63.90
N SER A 2 15.23 8.82 -64.16
CA SER A 2 14.41 7.70 -63.69
C SER A 2 14.94 6.34 -64.14
N LEU A 3 14.54 5.25 -63.46
CA LEU A 3 13.66 4.18 -63.98
C LEU A 3 13.66 2.99 -62.99
N ILE A 4 12.52 2.75 -62.32
CA ILE A 4 11.56 1.64 -62.55
C ILE A 4 11.99 0.28 -61.96
N PHE A 5 11.32 -0.11 -60.87
CA PHE A 5 11.16 -1.51 -60.45
C PHE A 5 9.82 -2.03 -60.99
N SER A 6 9.87 -3.15 -61.72
CA SER A 6 8.70 -3.85 -62.27
C SER A 6 8.31 -5.02 -61.37
N ALA A 7 7.01 -5.14 -61.10
CA ALA A 7 6.37 -6.28 -60.45
C ALA A 7 5.93 -7.34 -61.48
N ARG A 8 5.90 -8.62 -61.09
CA ARG A 8 5.02 -9.74 -61.54
C ARG A 8 5.33 -10.97 -60.65
N TYR A 9 4.47 -11.40 -59.73
CA TYR A 9 3.21 -12.18 -59.80
C TYR A 9 3.38 -13.72 -59.67
N LEU A 10 2.81 -14.23 -58.54
CA LEU A 10 2.22 -15.57 -58.21
C LEU A 10 3.13 -16.79 -57.91
N PRO A 11 2.64 -17.84 -57.18
CA PRO A 11 1.28 -18.08 -56.65
C PRO A 11 1.15 -18.52 -55.17
N ARG A 12 -0.12 -18.44 -54.69
CA ARG A 12 -0.69 -19.03 -53.47
C ARG A 12 -0.57 -20.56 -53.43
N ALA A 13 -0.19 -21.10 -52.27
CA ALA A 13 -0.56 -22.44 -51.83
C ALA A 13 -0.91 -22.44 -50.33
N ARG A 14 -2.04 -23.08 -50.00
CA ARG A 14 -2.59 -23.28 -48.64
C ARG A 14 -1.74 -24.27 -47.85
N ALA A 15 -1.51 -24.02 -46.57
CA ALA A 15 -1.17 -25.07 -45.60
C ALA A 15 -1.71 -24.71 -44.20
N GLY A 16 -2.18 -25.74 -43.51
CA GLY A 16 -3.05 -25.68 -42.34
C GLY A 16 -2.44 -25.06 -41.08
N HIS A 17 -3.33 -24.48 -40.27
CA HIS A 17 -3.11 -24.15 -38.88
C HIS A 17 -2.78 -25.40 -38.05
N LEU A 18 -1.62 -25.40 -37.39
CA LEU A 18 -1.33 -26.23 -36.23
C LEU A 18 -0.77 -25.32 -35.13
N LEU A 19 -1.61 -25.01 -34.15
CA LEU A 19 -1.23 -24.37 -32.89
C LEU A 19 -0.61 -25.44 -31.96
N PRO A 20 0.52 -25.17 -31.29
CA PRO A 20 1.01 -26.06 -30.24
C PRO A 20 0.15 -25.92 -28.97
N ARG A 21 -0.49 -27.03 -28.56
CA ARG A 21 -1.08 -27.21 -27.24
C ARG A 21 0.05 -27.25 -26.19
N PHE A 22 0.13 -26.24 -25.34
CA PHE A 22 0.87 -26.34 -24.08
C PHE A 22 0.04 -27.16 -23.07
N TYR A 23 0.47 -28.39 -22.81
CA TYR A 23 0.02 -29.19 -21.68
C TYR A 23 0.79 -28.73 -20.43
N SER A 24 0.11 -28.03 -19.53
CA SER A 24 0.56 -27.84 -18.15
C SER A 24 0.12 -29.05 -17.33
N GLN A 25 1.06 -29.95 -17.00
CA GLN A 25 0.87 -30.96 -15.96
C GLN A 25 1.35 -30.37 -14.64
N THR A 26 0.41 -29.90 -13.82
CA THR A 26 0.66 -29.61 -12.41
C THR A 26 0.58 -30.91 -11.61
N GLN A 27 1.73 -31.50 -11.30
CA GLN A 27 1.82 -32.56 -10.30
C GLN A 27 1.64 -31.95 -8.91
N LYS A 28 0.52 -32.28 -8.25
CA LYS A 28 0.26 -31.99 -6.83
C LYS A 28 1.16 -32.88 -5.96
N THR A 29 2.20 -32.31 -5.38
CA THR A 29 2.96 -32.94 -4.28
C THR A 29 2.20 -32.78 -2.96
N ARG A 30 1.84 -33.90 -2.32
CA ARG A 30 1.28 -33.95 -0.96
C ARG A 30 2.35 -33.56 0.07
N PRO A 31 2.01 -32.82 1.16
CA PRO A 31 2.95 -32.61 2.26
C PRO A 31 3.11 -33.90 3.08
N LYS A 32 4.37 -34.25 3.37
CA LYS A 32 4.75 -35.35 4.27
C LYS A 32 4.56 -34.93 5.72
N SER A 33 4.00 -35.85 6.52
CA SER A 33 3.83 -35.76 7.97
C SER A 33 5.16 -35.60 8.71
N SER A 34 5.24 -34.61 9.59
CA SER A 34 6.33 -34.43 10.56
C SER A 34 6.21 -35.43 11.72
N PRO A 35 7.33 -35.99 12.23
CA PRO A 35 7.32 -36.92 13.36
C PRO A 35 7.22 -36.20 14.71
N SER A 36 6.38 -36.74 15.60
CA SER A 36 6.15 -36.27 16.96
C SER A 36 7.37 -36.52 17.87
N VAL A 37 7.90 -35.46 18.49
CA VAL A 37 8.88 -35.56 19.57
C VAL A 37 8.14 -35.68 20.91
N LYS A 38 8.34 -36.80 21.62
CA LYS A 38 7.93 -36.99 23.01
C LYS A 38 8.99 -36.37 23.93
N VAL A 39 8.62 -35.39 24.74
CA VAL A 39 9.44 -34.91 25.86
C VAL A 39 8.74 -35.29 27.16
N THR A 40 9.34 -36.22 27.89
CA THR A 40 9.06 -36.53 29.30
C THR A 40 9.81 -35.56 30.21
N ALA A 41 9.12 -34.93 31.16
CA ALA A 41 9.76 -34.26 32.29
C ALA A 41 8.99 -34.56 33.60
N LYS A 42 9.73 -35.11 34.57
CA LYS A 42 9.34 -35.27 35.99
C LYS A 42 9.67 -33.97 36.74
N GLY A 43 8.80 -33.55 37.67
CA GLY A 43 9.06 -32.47 38.65
C GLY A 43 10.09 -32.86 39.73
N PRO A 44 10.39 -31.98 40.72
CA PRO A 44 9.39 -31.57 41.72
C PRO A 44 9.46 -30.13 42.33
N SER A 45 8.30 -29.68 42.81
CA SER A 45 7.95 -28.91 44.04
C SER A 45 8.83 -27.77 44.60
N SER A 46 8.22 -26.57 44.77
CA SER A 46 7.98 -25.86 46.06
C SER A 46 7.52 -24.41 45.77
N ALA A 47 6.30 -23.98 46.16
CA ALA A 47 5.90 -23.29 47.40
C ALA A 47 5.33 -21.88 47.07
N VAL A 48 4.12 -21.63 47.55
CA VAL A 48 3.31 -20.40 47.41
C VAL A 48 3.13 -19.78 48.80
N PRO A 49 2.90 -18.45 48.91
CA PRO A 49 1.91 -17.98 49.87
C PRO A 49 0.86 -17.00 49.29
N GLU A 50 -0.38 -17.23 49.75
CA GLU A 50 -1.54 -16.33 49.98
C GLU A 50 -1.91 -15.22 48.98
N ARG A 51 -2.99 -15.36 48.19
CA ARG A 51 -4.45 -15.18 48.49
C ARG A 51 -4.89 -13.72 48.72
N GLN A 52 -5.48 -13.12 47.68
CA GLN A 52 -6.57 -12.15 47.77
C GLN A 52 -7.75 -12.61 46.92
N ALA A 53 -8.95 -12.46 47.47
CA ALA A 53 -10.18 -13.11 47.06
C ALA A 53 -10.78 -12.55 45.74
N ARG A 54 -11.17 -13.45 44.83
CA ARG A 54 -12.16 -13.21 43.77
C ARG A 54 -13.34 -14.15 43.99
N HIS A 55 -14.55 -13.59 43.95
CA HIS A 55 -15.81 -14.31 43.92
C HIS A 55 -15.94 -15.07 42.59
N GLU A 56 -16.00 -16.39 42.64
CA GLU A 56 -16.55 -17.23 41.57
C GLU A 56 -17.88 -17.82 42.05
N VAL A 57 -18.97 -17.46 41.37
CA VAL A 57 -20.26 -18.13 41.50
C VAL A 57 -20.27 -19.28 40.50
N GLN A 58 -20.45 -20.47 41.04
CA GLN A 58 -20.52 -21.74 40.33
C GLN A 58 -21.93 -21.90 39.73
N GLU A 59 -22.13 -21.51 38.47
CA GLU A 59 -23.35 -21.87 37.74
C GLU A 59 -23.24 -23.31 37.22
N GLY A 60 -23.96 -24.20 37.90
CA GLY A 60 -24.17 -25.57 37.45
C GLY A 60 -25.00 -25.59 36.17
N ASN A 61 -24.53 -26.37 35.20
CA ASN A 61 -25.28 -26.81 34.03
C ASN A 61 -26.60 -27.48 34.45
N ALA A 62 -27.70 -26.72 34.44
CA ALA A 62 -29.04 -27.26 34.35
C ALA A 62 -29.45 -27.22 32.87
N ALA A 63 -29.52 -28.39 32.24
CA ALA A 63 -30.07 -28.54 30.91
C ALA A 63 -31.52 -28.05 30.89
N LEU A 64 -31.76 -26.87 30.30
CA LEU A 64 -33.10 -26.39 29.97
C LEU A 64 -33.61 -27.24 28.80
N ASN A 65 -34.30 -28.32 29.14
CA ASN A 65 -35.04 -29.14 28.18
C ASN A 65 -36.33 -28.39 27.81
N VAL A 66 -36.26 -27.49 26.84
CA VAL A 66 -37.44 -26.79 26.31
C VAL A 66 -38.11 -27.70 25.28
N PRO A 67 -39.35 -28.17 25.49
CA PRO A 67 -40.03 -29.00 24.51
C PRO A 67 -40.34 -28.17 23.25
N PHE A 68 -39.79 -28.62 22.12
CA PHE A 68 -40.09 -28.13 20.79
C PHE A 68 -41.54 -28.50 20.44
N ASN A 69 -42.42 -27.50 20.35
CA ASN A 69 -43.77 -27.67 19.82
C ASN A 69 -43.84 -27.05 18.41
N PRO A 70 -43.99 -27.84 17.35
CA PRO A 70 -44.08 -27.31 15.99
C PRO A 70 -45.41 -26.55 15.80
N PRO A 71 -45.42 -25.41 15.07
CA PRO A 71 -46.65 -24.68 14.81
C PRO A 71 -47.50 -25.50 13.83
N GLY A 72 -48.60 -26.07 14.33
CA GLY A 72 -49.54 -26.88 13.54
C GLY A 72 -49.91 -28.24 14.15
N GLY A 73 -49.35 -28.61 15.30
CA GLY A 73 -49.76 -29.82 16.03
C GLY A 73 -51.07 -29.61 16.80
N GLY A 74 -52.19 -30.03 16.22
CA GLY A 74 -53.48 -30.07 16.89
C GLY A 74 -53.43 -30.93 18.15
N GLY A 75 -53.79 -30.32 19.29
CA GLY A 75 -53.82 -30.97 20.59
C GLY A 75 -55.17 -30.78 21.28
N GLY A 76 -55.87 -31.90 21.49
CA GLY A 76 -56.59 -32.27 22.72
C GLY A 76 -57.51 -31.26 23.40
N GLY A 77 -58.78 -31.65 23.54
CA GLY A 77 -59.85 -30.86 24.14
C GLY A 77 -59.54 -30.36 25.55
N GLY A 78 -59.56 -29.04 25.68
CA GLY A 78 -59.59 -28.30 26.93
C GLY A 78 -60.49 -27.09 26.73
N VAL A 79 -61.57 -27.03 27.51
CA VAL A 79 -62.63 -26.03 27.46
C VAL A 79 -62.05 -24.64 27.81
N GLY A 80 -62.24 -23.66 26.92
CA GLY A 80 -62.01 -22.24 27.22
C GLY A 80 -60.97 -21.55 26.34
N GLY A 81 -61.27 -21.39 25.05
CA GLY A 81 -60.47 -20.57 24.13
C GLY A 81 -61.39 -19.75 23.24
N THR A 82 -61.95 -18.67 23.77
CA THR A 82 -62.69 -17.68 22.99
C THR A 82 -61.73 -17.02 22.01
N SER A 83 -61.92 -17.26 20.72
CA SER A 83 -61.25 -16.54 19.64
C SER A 83 -61.51 -15.04 19.82
N VAL A 84 -60.45 -14.24 19.98
CA VAL A 84 -60.58 -12.80 20.23
C VAL A 84 -61.13 -12.03 19.01
N PHE A 85 -61.28 -12.69 17.86
CA PHE A 85 -61.99 -12.17 16.69
C PHE A 85 -62.72 -13.31 15.96
N ALA A 86 -64.00 -13.52 16.26
CA ALA A 86 -64.88 -14.37 15.46
C ALA A 86 -65.48 -13.52 14.33
N PHE A 87 -65.08 -13.78 13.09
CA PHE A 87 -65.58 -13.03 11.92
C PHE A 87 -66.63 -13.83 11.14
N THR A 88 -66.75 -15.16 11.33
CA THR A 88 -67.71 -16.01 10.61
C THR A 88 -68.28 -17.16 11.46
N ASN A 89 -69.43 -17.73 11.06
CA ASN A 89 -70.10 -18.85 11.76
C ASN A 89 -69.46 -20.23 11.49
N ASN A 90 -68.24 -20.29 10.94
CA ASN A 90 -67.61 -21.57 10.56
C ASN A 90 -66.16 -21.62 11.09
N ALA A 91 -65.91 -22.50 12.08
CA ALA A 91 -64.65 -22.56 12.81
C ALA A 91 -63.42 -22.83 11.90
N PHE A 92 -63.61 -23.54 10.78
CA PHE A 92 -62.56 -23.78 9.80
C PHE A 92 -62.22 -22.51 9.00
N LEU A 93 -63.21 -21.66 8.69
CA LEU A 93 -62.99 -20.38 8.00
C LEU A 93 -62.31 -19.37 8.93
N ASP A 94 -62.68 -19.30 10.21
CA ASP A 94 -62.03 -18.42 11.18
C ASP A 94 -60.57 -18.83 11.45
N ALA A 95 -60.26 -20.13 11.51
CA ALA A 95 -58.89 -20.63 11.62
C ALA A 95 -58.05 -20.33 10.37
N ALA A 96 -58.62 -20.53 9.17
CA ALA A 96 -57.96 -20.21 7.91
C ALA A 96 -57.73 -18.69 7.77
N LEU A 97 -58.73 -17.87 8.12
CA LEU A 97 -58.64 -16.40 8.08
C LEU A 97 -57.58 -15.88 9.05
N THR A 98 -57.52 -16.41 10.27
CA THR A 98 -56.51 -16.03 11.27
C THR A 98 -55.11 -16.39 10.80
N THR A 99 -54.94 -17.55 10.15
CA THR A 99 -53.65 -17.98 9.59
C THR A 99 -53.23 -17.09 8.42
N VAL A 100 -54.15 -16.74 7.52
CA VAL A 100 -53.89 -15.83 6.40
C VAL A 100 -53.57 -14.41 6.89
N MET A 101 -54.29 -13.90 7.90
CA MET A 101 -53.97 -12.61 8.51
C MET A 101 -52.61 -12.63 9.22
N GLY A 102 -52.29 -13.70 9.95
CA GLY A 102 -50.99 -13.88 10.60
C GLY A 102 -49.85 -13.93 9.59
N LEU A 103 -49.97 -14.74 8.54
CA LEU A 103 -49.01 -14.79 7.43
C LEU A 103 -48.91 -13.46 6.68
N GLY A 104 -50.04 -12.76 6.49
CA GLY A 104 -50.09 -11.44 5.89
C GLY A 104 -49.35 -10.38 6.71
N MET A 105 -49.53 -10.37 8.03
CA MET A 105 -48.79 -9.47 8.93
C MET A 105 -47.29 -9.78 8.94
N VAL A 106 -46.89 -11.05 8.96
CA VAL A 106 -45.48 -11.46 8.87
C VAL A 106 -44.87 -11.04 7.53
N PHE A 107 -45.59 -11.24 6.43
CA PHE A 107 -45.13 -10.85 5.10
C PHE A 107 -44.98 -9.32 4.98
N LEU A 108 -46.00 -8.56 5.37
CA LEU A 108 -45.96 -7.08 5.35
C LEU A 108 -44.89 -6.54 6.30
N GLY A 109 -44.75 -7.12 7.49
CA GLY A 109 -43.69 -6.81 8.44
C GLY A 109 -42.30 -7.09 7.86
N GLY A 110 -42.11 -8.22 7.19
CA GLY A 110 -40.87 -8.58 6.51
C GLY A 110 -40.50 -7.63 5.38
N VAL A 111 -41.47 -7.27 4.52
CA VAL A 111 -41.26 -6.28 3.45
C VAL A 111 -40.94 -4.89 4.02
N GLY A 112 -41.65 -4.47 5.07
CA GLY A 112 -41.41 -3.22 5.78
C GLY A 112 -40.00 -3.16 6.38
N TYR A 113 -39.59 -4.22 7.08
CA TYR A 113 -38.25 -4.36 7.64
C TYR A 113 -37.15 -4.29 6.57
N LEU A 114 -37.31 -5.04 5.46
CA LEU A 114 -36.32 -5.02 4.37
C LEU A 114 -36.17 -3.63 3.73
N LYS A 115 -37.28 -2.91 3.56
CA LYS A 115 -37.27 -1.55 3.02
C LYS A 115 -36.60 -0.57 4.00
N TRP A 116 -36.96 -0.63 5.28
CA TRP A 116 -36.34 0.17 6.34
C TRP A 116 -34.85 -0.12 6.45
N TYR A 117 -34.44 -1.38 6.45
CA TYR A 117 -33.03 -1.79 6.53
C TYR A 117 -32.22 -1.24 5.34
N LYS A 118 -32.72 -1.39 4.10
CA LYS A 118 -32.06 -0.83 2.90
C LYS A 118 -31.92 0.68 2.99
N TRP A 119 -32.96 1.37 3.47
CA TRP A 119 -32.92 2.81 3.67
C TRP A 119 -31.91 3.20 4.77
N ASN A 120 -31.91 2.51 5.90
CA ASN A 120 -31.01 2.76 7.02
C ASN A 120 -29.53 2.60 6.62
N VAL A 121 -29.20 1.57 5.83
CA VAL A 121 -27.83 1.35 5.33
C VAL A 121 -27.38 2.50 4.42
N LEU A 122 -28.24 2.95 3.50
CA LEU A 122 -27.89 4.08 2.63
C LEU A 122 -27.77 5.38 3.43
N HIS A 123 -28.62 5.58 4.43
CA HIS A 123 -28.58 6.75 5.31
C HIS A 123 -27.33 6.77 6.20
N LYS A 124 -26.85 5.61 6.70
CA LYS A 124 -25.57 5.52 7.40
C LYS A 124 -24.40 5.95 6.51
N ILE A 125 -24.36 5.46 5.26
CA ILE A 125 -23.33 5.87 4.28
C ILE A 125 -23.43 7.36 3.96
N GLU A 126 -24.64 7.91 3.83
CA GLU A 126 -24.83 9.35 3.62
C GLU A 126 -24.25 10.19 4.77
N LYS A 127 -24.49 9.77 6.02
CA LYS A 127 -23.88 10.38 7.22
C LYS A 127 -22.36 10.35 7.22
N ALA A 128 -21.75 9.38 6.54
CA ALA A 128 -20.30 9.29 6.46
C ALA A 128 -19.63 10.48 5.76
N PHE A 129 -20.40 11.23 4.96
CA PHE A 129 -19.95 12.42 4.22
C PHE A 129 -20.59 13.71 4.77
N GLU A 130 -21.24 13.66 5.93
CA GLU A 130 -21.74 14.85 6.62
C GLU A 130 -20.60 15.57 7.38
N PRO A 131 -20.66 16.91 7.52
CA PRO A 131 -19.62 17.65 8.22
C PRO A 131 -19.39 17.12 9.64
N GLY A 132 -18.12 16.88 9.97
CA GLY A 132 -17.67 16.48 11.31
C GLY A 132 -17.75 14.98 11.62
N TYR A 133 -18.15 14.12 10.67
CA TYR A 133 -18.25 12.67 10.93
C TYR A 133 -16.92 11.92 10.81
N ASP A 134 -15.87 12.49 10.22
CA ASP A 134 -14.67 11.74 9.87
C ASP A 134 -13.92 11.18 11.11
N PRO A 135 -13.89 9.85 11.31
CA PRO A 135 -13.26 9.24 12.48
C PRO A 135 -11.74 9.42 12.52
N ALA A 136 -11.08 9.55 11.37
CA ALA A 136 -9.64 9.80 11.30
C ALA A 136 -9.33 11.24 11.73
N LEU A 137 -10.21 12.18 11.37
CA LEU A 137 -10.08 13.59 11.74
C LEU A 137 -10.40 13.79 13.22
N GLU A 138 -11.40 13.12 13.78
CA GLU A 138 -11.70 13.13 15.22
C GLU A 138 -10.50 12.67 16.04
N VAL A 139 -9.92 11.51 15.73
CA VAL A 139 -8.73 10.98 16.42
C VAL A 139 -7.55 11.95 16.32
N ALA A 140 -7.29 12.51 15.12
CA ALA A 140 -6.25 13.51 14.94
C ALA A 140 -6.49 14.76 15.79
N THR A 141 -7.73 15.26 15.85
CA THR A 141 -8.09 16.42 16.68
C THR A 141 -8.05 16.15 18.19
N GLU A 142 -8.33 14.92 18.63
CA GLU A 142 -8.24 14.53 20.05
C GLU A 142 -6.79 14.44 20.53
N HIS A 143 -5.89 13.82 19.75
CA HIS A 143 -4.46 13.82 20.06
C HIS A 143 -3.88 15.24 20.16
N ASN A 144 -4.38 16.16 19.32
CA ASN A 144 -3.98 17.57 19.38
C ASN A 144 -4.34 18.23 20.72
N LYS A 145 -5.49 17.91 21.34
CA LYS A 145 -5.89 18.46 22.64
C LYS A 145 -5.02 17.94 23.78
N SER A 146 -4.60 16.68 23.73
CA SER A 146 -3.77 16.04 24.77
C SER A 146 -2.33 16.57 24.80
N SER A 147 -1.76 16.92 23.64
CA SER A 147 -0.40 17.48 23.55
C SER A 147 -0.21 18.87 24.16
N VAL A 148 -1.29 19.59 24.47
CA VAL A 148 -1.26 20.93 25.08
C VAL A 148 -1.26 20.85 26.61
N ILE A 149 -1.53 19.69 27.22
CA ILE A 149 -1.76 19.56 28.67
C ILE A 149 -0.55 18.97 29.44
N GLU A 150 0.40 18.28 28.80
CA GLU A 150 1.55 17.69 29.49
C GLU A 150 2.84 18.52 29.36
N GLU A 151 2.89 19.65 30.08
CA GLU A 151 4.17 20.22 30.52
C GLU A 151 4.64 19.52 31.81
N GLY A 152 5.58 18.59 31.68
CA GLY A 152 6.47 18.20 32.78
C GLY A 152 6.59 16.70 33.03
N GLY A 153 7.63 16.06 32.47
CA GLY A 153 8.01 14.71 32.89
C GLY A 153 9.04 14.05 31.99
N SER A 154 10.21 13.74 32.55
CA SER A 154 11.30 12.99 31.93
C SER A 154 10.95 11.52 31.67
N GLY A 155 11.30 11.00 30.50
CA GLY A 155 11.38 9.58 30.22
C GLY A 155 11.70 9.32 28.76
N LEU A 156 12.89 8.78 28.46
CA LEU A 156 13.07 8.00 27.25
C LEU A 156 12.22 6.76 27.42
N ASP A 157 11.15 6.62 26.64
CA ASP A 157 10.65 5.37 26.06
C ASP A 157 9.38 5.70 25.24
N ASP A 158 9.27 5.07 24.07
CA ASP A 158 8.13 5.04 23.14
C ASP A 158 7.68 6.39 22.53
N VAL A 159 8.48 6.88 21.57
CA VAL A 159 8.04 7.92 20.63
C VAL A 159 7.01 7.30 19.68
N ASP A 160 5.73 7.54 19.93
CA ASP A 160 4.68 7.34 18.93
C ASP A 160 4.89 8.34 17.78
N MET A 161 5.63 7.88 16.78
CA MET A 161 6.24 8.61 15.66
C MET A 161 5.24 9.06 14.58
N ASN A 162 3.95 9.22 14.90
CA ASN A 162 2.89 9.60 13.95
C ASN A 162 2.01 10.77 14.41
N SER A 163 2.41 11.53 15.43
CA SER A 163 1.71 12.76 15.84
C SER A 163 2.02 13.93 14.90
N ASP A 164 1.46 13.85 13.70
CA ASP A 164 1.43 14.93 12.71
C ASP A 164 0.21 15.83 12.93
N VAL A 165 0.28 17.08 12.46
CA VAL A 165 -0.84 18.05 12.26
C VAL A 165 -1.14 19.08 13.39
N PRO A 166 -0.13 19.75 13.97
CA PRO A 166 -0.34 21.18 14.30
C PRO A 166 0.50 22.21 13.52
N TRP A 167 1.72 21.88 13.10
CA TRP A 167 2.67 22.86 12.55
C TRP A 167 2.58 23.06 11.02
N THR A 168 1.89 22.15 10.31
CA THR A 168 1.80 22.15 8.84
C THR A 168 0.69 23.05 8.30
N GLN A 169 -0.30 23.40 9.13
CA GLN A 169 -1.39 24.33 8.79
C GLN A 169 -0.91 25.69 8.25
N HIS A 170 0.37 25.98 8.43
CA HIS A 170 1.00 27.24 8.13
C HIS A 170 2.03 27.19 6.99
N LEU A 171 2.32 26.00 6.44
CA LEU A 171 3.18 25.82 5.28
C LEU A 171 2.36 25.44 4.05
N ARG A 172 1.72 26.45 3.45
CA ARG A 172 0.95 26.27 2.21
C ARG A 172 1.90 25.96 1.05
N ARG A 173 1.82 24.75 0.50
CA ARG A 173 2.62 24.30 -0.65
C ARG A 173 2.01 24.78 -1.96
N LYS A 174 2.80 24.78 -3.05
CA LYS A 174 2.31 25.12 -4.40
C LYS A 174 1.17 24.22 -4.87
N GLU A 175 1.14 22.96 -4.44
CA GLU A 175 0.09 22.00 -4.77
C GLU A 175 -1.18 22.18 -3.93
N GLN A 176 -1.11 22.87 -2.78
CA GLN A 176 -2.19 22.93 -1.80
C GLN A 176 -3.48 23.49 -2.39
N ASP A 177 -3.43 24.58 -3.15
CA ASP A 177 -4.62 25.19 -3.76
C ASP A 177 -5.36 24.23 -4.69
N ARG A 178 -4.63 23.30 -5.32
CA ARG A 178 -5.23 22.28 -6.18
C ARG A 178 -5.80 21.13 -5.36
N ILE A 179 -5.09 20.68 -4.33
CA ILE A 179 -5.58 19.65 -3.42
C ILE A 179 -6.85 20.13 -2.70
N ASP A 180 -6.89 21.38 -2.23
CA ASP A 180 -8.06 22.00 -1.62
C ASP A 180 -9.28 21.92 -2.56
N LYS A 181 -9.11 22.26 -3.85
CA LYS A 181 -10.19 22.17 -4.86
C LYS A 181 -10.65 20.74 -5.11
N ILE A 182 -9.72 19.78 -5.15
CA ILE A 182 -10.03 18.36 -5.35
C ILE A 182 -10.82 17.84 -4.15
N VAL A 183 -10.35 18.09 -2.93
CA VAL A 183 -10.99 17.64 -1.68
C VAL A 183 -12.35 18.32 -1.48
N GLN A 184 -12.52 19.56 -1.94
CA GLN A 184 -13.82 20.25 -1.96
C GLN A 184 -14.82 19.71 -3.00
N GLY A 185 -14.39 18.82 -3.90
CA GLY A 185 -15.22 18.32 -5.01
C GLY A 185 -15.45 19.36 -6.12
N ALA A 186 -14.59 20.38 -6.25
CA ALA A 186 -14.71 21.44 -7.24
C ALA A 186 -14.21 21.05 -8.65
N GLU A 187 -13.44 19.96 -8.76
CA GLU A 187 -12.93 19.42 -10.03
C GLU A 187 -13.63 18.09 -10.41
N PRO A 188 -14.88 18.11 -10.90
CA PRO A 188 -15.57 16.90 -11.36
C PRO A 188 -14.97 16.37 -12.67
N GLY A 189 -15.29 15.12 -13.02
CA GLY A 189 -14.87 14.52 -14.30
C GLY A 189 -13.57 13.71 -14.25
N HIS A 190 -12.85 13.78 -13.13
CA HIS A 190 -11.54 13.17 -12.94
C HIS A 190 -11.44 12.40 -11.63
N TYR A 191 -10.46 11.52 -11.56
CA TYR A 191 -9.98 10.95 -10.30
C TYR A 191 -8.48 11.18 -10.20
N PHE A 192 -7.96 11.27 -8.99
CA PHE A 192 -6.63 11.81 -8.75
C PHE A 192 -5.72 10.77 -8.10
N VAL A 193 -4.44 10.81 -8.47
CA VAL A 193 -3.37 10.06 -7.81
C VAL A 193 -2.33 11.04 -7.31
N LEU A 194 -2.15 11.13 -6.00
CA LEU A 194 -1.05 11.85 -5.37
C LEU A 194 0.14 10.91 -5.29
N LEU A 195 1.16 11.14 -6.12
CA LEU A 195 2.37 10.34 -6.19
C LEU A 195 3.54 11.14 -5.61
N GLY A 196 4.34 10.53 -4.76
CA GLY A 196 5.59 11.14 -4.30
C GLY A 196 6.14 10.39 -3.11
N PRO A 197 7.44 10.45 -2.84
CA PRO A 197 8.07 9.58 -1.86
C PRO A 197 7.58 9.78 -0.42
N LYS A 198 7.87 8.82 0.46
CA LYS A 198 7.39 8.80 1.85
C LYS A 198 7.83 10.03 2.64
N GLY A 199 6.89 10.66 3.36
CA GLY A 199 7.21 11.84 4.18
C GLY A 199 7.39 13.15 3.39
N SER A 200 6.95 13.18 2.13
CA SER A 200 6.82 14.40 1.32
C SER A 200 5.58 15.25 1.68
N GLY A 201 4.76 14.84 2.65
CA GLY A 201 3.62 15.63 3.14
C GLY A 201 2.29 15.47 2.39
N LYS A 202 2.12 14.41 1.59
CA LYS A 202 0.86 14.12 0.88
C LYS A 202 -0.35 13.98 1.82
N GLY A 203 -0.21 13.14 2.85
CA GLY A 203 -1.25 12.93 3.87
C GLY A 203 -1.57 14.23 4.61
N THR A 204 -0.54 14.99 5.01
CA THR A 204 -0.69 16.30 5.62
C THR A 204 -1.53 17.25 4.79
N MET A 205 -1.24 17.39 3.49
CA MET A 205 -2.01 18.28 2.61
C MET A 205 -3.47 17.85 2.47
N ILE A 206 -3.74 16.54 2.45
CA ILE A 206 -5.10 15.99 2.48
C ILE A 206 -5.80 16.37 3.80
N PHE A 207 -5.17 16.12 4.95
CA PHE A 207 -5.76 16.42 6.26
C PHE A 207 -6.01 17.92 6.46
N ASP A 208 -5.08 18.78 6.03
CA ASP A 208 -5.26 20.23 6.09
C ASP A 208 -6.48 20.67 5.24
N SER A 209 -6.65 20.10 4.05
CA SER A 209 -7.80 20.36 3.18
C SER A 209 -9.12 19.89 3.79
N MET A 210 -9.13 18.70 4.39
CA MET A 210 -10.32 18.11 5.03
C MET A 210 -10.73 18.90 6.26
N THR A 211 -9.75 19.31 7.09
CA THR A 211 -9.98 20.12 8.29
C THR A 211 -10.62 21.47 7.91
N ALA A 212 -10.13 22.12 6.84
CA ALA A 212 -10.65 23.40 6.38
C ALA A 212 -12.14 23.37 6.01
N ILE A 213 -12.67 22.21 5.60
CA ILE A 213 -14.09 22.02 5.25
C ILE A 213 -14.85 21.14 6.25
N GLN A 214 -14.25 20.83 7.41
CA GLN A 214 -14.83 19.91 8.41
C GLN A 214 -15.27 18.58 7.80
N ALA A 215 -14.50 18.04 6.84
CA ALA A 215 -14.82 16.84 6.08
C ALA A 215 -16.20 16.84 5.35
N ASP A 216 -16.80 18.01 5.07
CA ASP A 216 -18.08 18.08 4.35
C ASP A 216 -17.97 17.50 2.94
N GLY A 217 -18.66 16.38 2.70
CA GLY A 217 -18.65 15.69 1.41
C GLY A 217 -17.44 14.78 1.20
N VAL A 218 -16.62 14.54 2.22
CA VAL A 218 -15.38 13.77 2.13
C VAL A 218 -15.37 12.61 3.12
N ALA A 219 -14.91 11.45 2.67
CA ALA A 219 -14.56 10.33 3.54
C ALA A 219 -13.16 9.83 3.19
N MET A 220 -12.39 9.40 4.19
CA MET A 220 -11.03 8.90 4.02
C MET A 220 -10.84 7.51 4.64
N CYS A 221 -10.11 6.64 3.94
CA CYS A 221 -9.65 5.36 4.49
C CYS A 221 -8.18 5.09 4.14
N ASP A 222 -7.48 4.38 5.02
CA ASP A 222 -6.10 3.93 4.77
C ASP A 222 -6.09 2.50 4.22
N ALA A 223 -5.34 2.29 3.14
CA ALA A 223 -5.07 0.95 2.62
C ALA A 223 -4.26 0.10 3.60
N HIS A 224 -4.34 -1.22 3.43
CA HIS A 224 -3.64 -2.19 4.28
C HIS A 224 -3.19 -3.40 3.44
N PRO A 225 -2.05 -4.05 3.77
CA PRO A 225 -1.59 -5.24 3.05
C PRO A 225 -2.51 -6.46 3.18
N ASP A 226 -3.30 -6.52 4.25
CA ASP A 226 -4.37 -7.50 4.43
C ASP A 226 -5.71 -6.91 3.96
N LEU A 227 -6.32 -7.58 2.99
CA LEU A 227 -7.59 -7.17 2.40
C LEU A 227 -8.76 -7.24 3.37
N GLU A 228 -8.72 -8.12 4.38
CA GLU A 228 -9.76 -8.16 5.43
C GLU A 228 -9.73 -6.89 6.27
N VAL A 229 -8.54 -6.45 6.65
CA VAL A 229 -8.34 -5.20 7.38
C VAL A 229 -8.70 -4.01 6.50
N PHE A 230 -8.33 -4.03 5.22
CA PHE A 230 -8.72 -2.98 4.28
C PHE A 230 -10.25 -2.89 4.12
N ARG A 231 -10.93 -4.04 3.99
CA ARG A 231 -12.39 -4.14 3.99
C ARG A 231 -12.96 -3.42 5.20
N LEU A 232 -12.53 -3.78 6.42
CA LEU A 232 -13.01 -3.17 7.67
C LEU A 232 -12.75 -1.66 7.74
N ARG A 233 -11.57 -1.19 7.34
CA ARG A 233 -11.22 0.24 7.31
C ARG A 233 -12.11 1.03 6.34
N LEU A 234 -12.34 0.49 5.14
CA LEU A 234 -13.28 1.07 4.18
C LEU A 234 -14.71 1.09 4.74
N GLY A 235 -15.12 0.03 5.44
CA GLY A 235 -16.40 -0.02 6.12
C GLY A 235 -16.55 1.10 7.14
N LYS A 236 -15.57 1.26 8.04
CA LYS A 236 -15.55 2.34 9.04
C LYS A 236 -15.64 3.72 8.39
N ALA A 237 -14.84 3.97 7.35
CA ALA A 237 -14.85 5.24 6.62
C ALA A 237 -16.21 5.54 5.96
N LEU A 238 -16.91 4.51 5.49
CA LEU A 238 -18.23 4.65 4.86
C LEU A 238 -19.40 4.48 5.83
N ASN A 239 -19.15 4.39 7.15
CA ASN A 239 -20.16 4.02 8.15
C ASN A 239 -20.97 2.77 7.73
N TYR A 240 -20.27 1.80 7.16
CA TYR A 240 -20.81 0.59 6.58
C TYR A 240 -20.33 -0.63 7.35
N GLU A 241 -21.28 -1.27 8.02
CA GLU A 241 -21.07 -2.58 8.64
C GLU A 241 -21.23 -3.65 7.57
N TYR A 242 -20.16 -4.40 7.31
CA TYR A 242 -20.24 -5.66 6.58
C TYR A 242 -20.99 -6.62 7.49
N ASN A 243 -22.30 -6.75 7.28
CA ASN A 243 -23.12 -7.63 8.09
C ASN A 243 -22.65 -9.07 7.93
N GLU A 244 -21.76 -9.52 8.81
CA GLU A 244 -21.38 -10.92 8.90
C GLU A 244 -22.47 -11.78 9.56
N ASP A 245 -23.51 -11.18 10.19
CA ASP A 245 -24.57 -11.98 10.86
C ASP A 245 -25.92 -11.26 11.17
N SER A 246 -26.45 -10.36 10.31
CA SER A 246 -27.74 -9.70 10.64
C SER A 246 -28.98 -10.50 10.19
N GLN A 247 -29.33 -11.54 10.95
CA GLN A 247 -30.69 -12.09 11.13
C GLN A 247 -31.46 -12.66 9.91
N THR A 248 -31.06 -12.44 8.65
CA THR A 248 -31.58 -13.21 7.51
C THR A 248 -30.97 -14.62 7.43
N GLY A 249 -29.85 -14.85 8.13
CA GLY A 249 -29.22 -16.17 8.29
C GLY A 249 -30.04 -17.17 9.11
N LEU A 250 -31.08 -16.74 9.83
CA LEU A 250 -31.98 -17.68 10.55
C LEU A 250 -32.77 -18.59 9.59
N PHE A 251 -32.94 -18.18 8.32
CA PHE A 251 -33.68 -18.95 7.30
C PHE A 251 -32.94 -19.08 5.96
N GLN A 252 -31.76 -18.50 5.82
CA GLN A 252 -30.91 -18.67 4.64
C GLN A 252 -29.68 -19.49 5.06
N ARG A 253 -29.52 -20.68 4.47
CA ARG A 253 -28.23 -21.37 4.48
C ARG A 253 -27.18 -20.37 3.97
N ARG A 254 -26.10 -20.16 4.72
CA ARG A 254 -24.90 -19.46 4.24
C ARG A 254 -24.59 -20.01 2.85
N ASP A 255 -24.63 -19.13 1.84
CA ASP A 255 -24.28 -19.52 0.49
C ASP A 255 -22.80 -19.95 0.54
N PRO A 256 -22.40 -21.16 0.09
CA PRO A 256 -21.01 -21.62 0.15
C PRO A 256 -20.01 -20.74 -0.63
N ARG A 257 -20.49 -19.65 -1.25
CA ARG A 257 -19.73 -18.59 -1.93
C ARG A 257 -19.83 -17.26 -1.17
N GLU A 258 -19.69 -17.28 0.16
CA GLU A 258 -19.38 -16.07 0.93
C GLU A 258 -18.19 -15.40 0.24
N GLY A 259 -18.45 -14.29 -0.45
CA GLY A 259 -17.45 -13.64 -1.27
C GLY A 259 -16.42 -13.01 -0.35
N GLY A 260 -15.16 -13.32 -0.58
CA GLY A 260 -14.06 -12.73 0.19
C GLY A 260 -14.01 -11.20 0.10
N PRO A 261 -13.01 -10.59 0.73
CA PRO A 261 -12.92 -9.14 0.93
C PRO A 261 -13.22 -8.27 -0.28
N ALA A 262 -12.73 -8.65 -1.46
CA ALA A 262 -12.94 -7.93 -2.70
C ALA A 262 -14.42 -7.80 -3.10
N LEU A 263 -15.23 -8.86 -2.89
CA LEU A 263 -16.66 -8.82 -3.21
C LEU A 263 -17.43 -7.96 -2.20
N ASP A 264 -17.04 -8.00 -0.93
CA ASP A 264 -17.64 -7.18 0.09
C ASP A 264 -17.35 -5.69 -0.12
N ILE A 265 -16.11 -5.35 -0.48
CA ILE A 265 -15.72 -4.02 -0.94
C ILE A 265 -16.61 -3.61 -2.14
N GLU A 266 -16.80 -4.48 -3.14
CA GLU A 266 -17.69 -4.19 -4.29
C GLU A 266 -19.11 -3.85 -3.84
N ARG A 267 -19.66 -4.60 -2.88
CA ARG A 267 -21.02 -4.38 -2.36
C ARG A 267 -21.13 -3.04 -1.63
N ALA A 268 -20.10 -2.67 -0.85
CA ALA A 268 -20.05 -1.37 -0.18
C ALA A 268 -20.00 -0.23 -1.22
N LEU A 269 -19.12 -0.33 -2.22
CA LEU A 269 -18.99 0.67 -3.29
C LEU A 269 -20.28 0.81 -4.11
N ASN A 270 -21.00 -0.27 -4.38
CA ASN A 270 -22.30 -0.22 -5.08
C ASN A 270 -23.41 0.47 -4.25
N LYS A 271 -23.33 0.41 -2.92
CA LYS A 271 -24.25 1.16 -2.03
C LYS A 271 -23.85 2.62 -1.98
N LEU A 272 -22.55 2.91 -1.89
CA LEU A 272 -22.00 4.26 -1.98
C LEU A 272 -22.40 4.95 -3.29
N GLU A 273 -22.35 4.26 -4.42
CA GLU A 273 -22.76 4.80 -5.72
C GLU A 273 -24.20 5.34 -5.72
N LYS A 274 -25.13 4.65 -5.03
CA LYS A 274 -26.51 5.11 -4.89
C LYS A 274 -26.63 6.38 -4.06
N VAL A 275 -25.83 6.49 -3.00
CA VAL A 275 -25.76 7.69 -2.14
C VAL A 275 -25.13 8.83 -2.92
N ALA A 276 -24.00 8.60 -3.60
CA ALA A 276 -23.32 9.58 -4.42
C ALA A 276 -24.22 10.17 -5.52
N LEU A 277 -25.00 9.33 -6.21
CA LEU A 277 -26.00 9.78 -7.20
C LEU A 277 -27.04 10.74 -6.62
N LYS A 278 -27.51 10.49 -5.38
CA LYS A 278 -28.47 11.35 -4.68
C LYS A 278 -27.80 12.65 -4.24
N VAL A 279 -26.70 12.54 -3.49
CA VAL A 279 -26.02 13.69 -2.87
C VAL A 279 -25.43 14.61 -3.92
N ALA A 280 -24.85 14.09 -5.02
CA ALA A 280 -24.31 14.93 -6.08
C ALA A 280 -25.39 15.77 -6.78
N ARG A 281 -26.62 15.25 -6.92
CA ARG A 281 -27.77 16.02 -7.44
C ARG A 281 -28.25 17.09 -6.47
N GLU A 282 -28.19 16.82 -5.17
CA GLU A 282 -28.65 17.74 -4.12
C GLU A 282 -27.63 18.86 -3.84
N LYS A 283 -26.35 18.51 -3.71
CA LYS A 283 -25.25 19.46 -3.39
C LYS A 283 -24.66 20.14 -4.63
N GLY A 284 -24.90 19.62 -5.84
CA GLY A 284 -24.33 20.15 -7.09
C GLY A 284 -22.83 19.91 -7.28
N ARG A 285 -22.22 19.06 -6.44
CA ARG A 285 -20.80 18.65 -6.50
C ARG A 285 -20.64 17.17 -6.16
N PRO A 286 -19.64 16.46 -6.73
CA PRO A 286 -19.37 15.07 -6.40
C PRO A 286 -18.96 14.90 -4.93
N LEU A 287 -19.25 13.73 -4.36
CA LEU A 287 -18.60 13.28 -3.12
C LEU A 287 -17.11 13.00 -3.37
N VAL A 288 -16.28 13.05 -2.33
CA VAL A 288 -14.86 12.70 -2.43
C VAL A 288 -14.54 11.53 -1.51
N LEU A 289 -13.99 10.45 -2.08
CA LEU A 289 -13.48 9.32 -1.32
C LEU A 289 -11.96 9.26 -1.47
N ILE A 290 -11.25 9.34 -0.36
CA ILE A 290 -9.78 9.31 -0.33
C ILE A 290 -9.34 7.93 0.14
N VAL A 291 -8.56 7.23 -0.70
CA VAL A 291 -7.89 5.98 -0.34
C VAL A 291 -6.41 6.26 -0.21
N ASN A 292 -5.96 6.38 1.03
CA ASN A 292 -4.59 6.76 1.35
C ASN A 292 -3.65 5.55 1.40
N ASN A 293 -2.38 5.79 1.10
CA ASN A 293 -1.30 4.80 1.12
C ASN A 293 -1.58 3.53 0.30
N VAL A 294 -2.12 3.65 -0.92
CA VAL A 294 -2.52 2.49 -1.74
C VAL A 294 -1.36 1.55 -2.12
N HIS A 295 -0.12 2.01 -2.01
CA HIS A 295 1.09 1.19 -2.13
C HIS A 295 1.20 0.09 -1.06
N TYR A 296 0.48 0.18 0.05
CA TYR A 296 0.40 -0.89 1.05
C TYR A 296 -0.41 -2.09 0.60
N LEU A 297 -1.26 -1.97 -0.43
CA LEU A 297 -1.81 -3.16 -1.08
C LEU A 297 -0.63 -3.98 -1.60
N LYS A 298 -0.66 -5.29 -1.40
CA LYS A 298 0.43 -6.14 -1.91
C LYS A 298 0.43 -6.08 -3.42
N ASN A 299 1.61 -6.00 -4.03
CA ASN A 299 1.75 -6.09 -5.48
C ASN A 299 1.64 -7.54 -6.00
N ASP A 300 0.71 -8.30 -5.42
CA ASP A 300 0.31 -9.65 -5.81
C ASP A 300 -1.01 -9.61 -6.61
N ASP A 301 -1.50 -10.77 -7.04
CA ASP A 301 -2.73 -10.83 -7.83
C ASP A 301 -3.93 -10.23 -7.09
N ASP A 302 -4.07 -10.49 -5.79
CA ASP A 302 -5.21 -10.04 -4.99
C ASP A 302 -5.18 -8.51 -4.77
N GLY A 303 -4.04 -7.95 -4.37
CA GLY A 303 -3.90 -6.51 -4.17
C GLY A 303 -4.01 -5.73 -5.49
N ARG A 304 -3.44 -6.24 -6.59
CA ARG A 304 -3.62 -5.67 -7.94
C ARG A 304 -5.08 -5.70 -8.37
N ASN A 305 -5.80 -6.79 -8.13
CA ASN A 305 -7.21 -6.93 -8.50
C ASN A 305 -8.09 -5.90 -7.76
N VAL A 306 -7.88 -5.72 -6.44
CA VAL A 306 -8.64 -4.73 -5.66
C VAL A 306 -8.29 -3.30 -6.08
N LEU A 307 -7.02 -3.00 -6.36
CA LEU A 307 -6.62 -1.68 -6.88
C LEU A 307 -7.30 -1.38 -8.22
N LEU A 308 -7.30 -2.35 -9.15
CA LEU A 308 -7.97 -2.21 -10.45
C LEU A 308 -9.50 -2.10 -10.31
N GLN A 309 -10.10 -2.80 -9.34
CA GLN A 309 -11.52 -2.67 -9.04
C GLN A 309 -11.87 -1.24 -8.57
N LEU A 310 -11.08 -0.67 -7.65
CA LEU A 310 -11.23 0.71 -7.21
C LEU A 310 -11.04 1.68 -8.38
N GLN A 311 -10.04 1.45 -9.23
CA GLN A 311 -9.82 2.27 -10.43
C GLN A 311 -11.00 2.21 -11.40
N GLN A 312 -11.59 1.04 -11.65
CA GLN A 312 -12.75 0.91 -12.54
C GLN A 312 -13.96 1.70 -12.02
N LYS A 313 -14.19 1.68 -10.70
CA LYS A 313 -15.19 2.55 -10.06
C LYS A 313 -14.83 4.01 -10.20
N ALA A 314 -13.57 4.38 -10.00
CA ALA A 314 -13.08 5.75 -10.19
C ALA A 314 -13.36 6.28 -11.59
N GLU A 315 -13.08 5.50 -12.64
CA GLU A 315 -13.37 5.86 -14.03
C GLU A 315 -14.87 6.10 -14.25
N SER A 316 -15.73 5.20 -13.77
CA SER A 316 -17.19 5.31 -13.92
C SER A 316 -17.77 6.51 -13.16
N TRP A 317 -17.33 6.72 -11.93
CA TRP A 317 -17.84 7.79 -11.06
C TRP A 317 -17.34 9.17 -11.46
N ALA A 318 -16.09 9.25 -11.92
CA ALA A 318 -15.55 10.45 -12.54
C ALA A 318 -16.33 10.80 -13.81
N ALA A 319 -16.61 9.83 -14.69
CA ALA A 319 -17.38 10.05 -15.91
C ALA A 319 -18.82 10.54 -15.67
N SER A 320 -19.45 10.09 -14.58
CA SER A 320 -20.81 10.49 -14.20
C SER A 320 -20.86 11.74 -13.32
N GLY A 321 -19.72 12.20 -12.79
CA GLY A 321 -19.62 13.39 -11.94
C GLY A 321 -20.25 13.22 -10.55
N ILE A 322 -20.39 11.99 -10.06
CA ILE A 322 -21.05 11.68 -8.79
C ILE A 322 -20.08 11.53 -7.62
N LEU A 323 -18.88 11.01 -7.88
CA LEU A 323 -17.86 10.77 -6.87
C LEU A 323 -16.46 10.89 -7.48
N THR A 324 -15.56 11.57 -6.77
CA THR A 324 -14.14 11.70 -7.09
C THR A 324 -13.32 10.83 -6.16
N LEU A 325 -12.59 9.86 -6.71
CA LEU A 325 -11.64 9.05 -5.94
C LEU A 325 -10.26 9.75 -5.92
N VAL A 326 -9.64 9.83 -4.75
CA VAL A 326 -8.27 10.33 -4.58
C VAL A 326 -7.40 9.23 -4.00
N PHE A 327 -6.43 8.76 -4.76
CA PHE A 327 -5.44 7.77 -4.31
C PHE A 327 -4.17 8.50 -3.86
N SER A 328 -3.60 8.11 -2.72
CA SER A 328 -2.27 8.57 -2.30
C SER A 328 -1.30 7.41 -2.30
N THR A 329 -0.13 7.57 -2.92
CA THR A 329 0.89 6.52 -3.05
C THR A 329 2.30 7.07 -2.88
N ASP A 330 3.12 6.33 -2.13
CA ASP A 330 4.54 6.62 -1.95
C ASP A 330 5.34 5.98 -3.09
N ASP A 331 4.98 4.74 -3.41
CA ASP A 331 5.63 3.93 -4.44
C ASP A 331 5.01 4.16 -5.83
N PHE A 332 5.80 3.84 -6.86
CA PHE A 332 5.43 3.99 -8.27
C PHE A 332 4.50 2.90 -8.80
N TRP A 333 4.54 1.69 -8.23
CA TRP A 333 3.85 0.51 -8.77
C TRP A 333 2.32 0.67 -8.91
N PRO A 334 1.57 1.33 -8.00
CA PRO A 334 0.11 1.47 -8.16
C PRO A 334 -0.23 2.32 -9.37
N PHE A 335 0.52 3.40 -9.59
CA PHE A 335 0.39 4.23 -10.77
C PHE A 335 0.68 3.44 -12.05
N TYR A 336 1.76 2.65 -12.06
CA TYR A 336 2.12 1.82 -13.20
C TYR A 336 1.00 0.84 -13.59
N VAL A 337 0.40 0.15 -12.61
CA VAL A 337 -0.73 -0.77 -12.82
C VAL A 337 -1.95 -0.03 -13.37
N MET A 338 -2.33 1.09 -12.74
CA MET A 338 -3.52 1.85 -13.14
C MET A 338 -3.39 2.54 -14.50
N ARG A 339 -2.18 2.94 -14.90
CA ARG A 339 -1.92 3.70 -16.13
C ARG A 339 -2.49 3.03 -17.38
N LYS A 340 -2.55 1.70 -17.44
CA LYS A 340 -3.01 0.94 -18.62
C LYS A 340 -4.45 1.25 -19.01
N THR A 341 -5.33 1.48 -18.03
CA THR A 341 -6.78 1.69 -18.23
C THR A 341 -7.23 3.10 -17.85
N ALA A 342 -6.29 3.99 -17.56
CA ALA A 342 -6.53 5.34 -17.09
C ALA A 342 -6.89 6.32 -18.23
N THR A 343 -8.16 6.71 -18.32
CA THR A 343 -8.66 7.76 -19.22
C THR A 343 -8.95 9.08 -18.50
N ARG A 344 -9.35 9.02 -17.22
CA ARG A 344 -9.71 10.20 -16.40
C ARG A 344 -8.78 10.44 -15.22
N MET A 345 -7.70 9.67 -15.13
CA MET A 345 -6.70 9.79 -14.08
C MET A 345 -5.86 11.06 -14.25
N HIS A 346 -5.80 11.87 -13.21
CA HIS A 346 -4.85 12.97 -13.10
C HIS A 346 -3.85 12.68 -11.99
N VAL A 347 -2.56 12.74 -12.32
CA VAL A 347 -1.50 12.51 -11.33
C VAL A 347 -0.92 13.84 -10.87
N LEU A 348 -0.80 14.00 -9.56
CA LEU A 348 -0.12 15.11 -8.91
C LEU A 348 1.15 14.57 -8.26
N SER A 349 2.30 14.94 -8.82
CA SER A 349 3.59 14.60 -8.25
C SER A 349 3.98 15.58 -7.16
N ILE A 350 4.19 15.07 -5.95
CA ILE A 350 4.53 15.84 -4.77
C ILE A 350 6.00 15.55 -4.45
N TYR A 351 6.84 16.54 -4.67
CA TYR A 351 8.28 16.44 -4.49
C TYR A 351 8.73 16.98 -3.13
N ASP A 352 10.01 16.86 -2.82
CA ASP A 352 10.62 17.57 -1.70
C ASP A 352 10.57 19.08 -1.93
N LEU A 353 10.63 19.84 -0.83
CA LEU A 353 10.73 21.30 -0.90
C LEU A 353 12.05 21.72 -1.54
N ASP A 354 12.05 22.83 -2.27
CA ASP A 354 13.32 23.41 -2.70
C ASP A 354 14.11 23.96 -1.49
N MET A 355 15.38 24.30 -1.69
CA MET A 355 16.24 24.78 -0.59
C MET A 355 15.66 26.02 0.11
N LYS A 356 15.02 26.94 -0.63
CA LYS A 356 14.47 28.18 -0.07
C LYS A 356 13.21 27.90 0.74
N GLU A 357 12.32 27.08 0.19
CA GLU A 357 11.11 26.59 0.83
C GLU A 357 11.44 25.78 2.09
N ALA A 358 12.46 24.91 2.03
CA ALA A 358 12.92 24.09 3.14
C ALA A 358 13.50 24.92 4.28
N LEU A 359 14.33 25.93 3.97
CA LEU A 359 14.85 26.87 4.96
C LEU A 359 13.71 27.63 5.65
N HIS A 360 12.78 28.16 4.86
CA HIS A 360 11.63 28.90 5.37
C HIS A 360 10.75 28.01 6.26
N ALA A 361 10.44 26.79 5.80
CA ALA A 361 9.66 25.80 6.54
C ALA A 361 10.33 25.43 7.87
N CYS A 362 11.61 25.06 7.85
CA CYS A 362 12.34 24.66 9.05
C CYS A 362 12.46 25.82 10.06
N THR A 363 12.74 27.04 9.57
CA THR A 363 12.78 28.25 10.41
C THR A 363 11.44 28.52 11.07
N ARG A 364 10.34 28.36 10.32
CA ARG A 364 8.99 28.57 10.85
C ARG A 364 8.62 27.54 11.91
N MET A 365 8.88 26.25 11.65
CA MET A 365 8.68 25.18 12.64
C MET A 365 9.41 25.47 13.96
N ARG A 366 10.65 25.99 13.87
CA ARG A 366 11.44 26.38 15.05
C ARG A 366 10.81 27.54 15.82
N ILE A 367 10.32 28.55 15.11
CA ILE A 367 9.64 29.71 15.71
C ILE A 367 8.36 29.27 16.42
N ASP A 368 7.56 28.42 15.78
CA ASP A 368 6.29 27.92 16.33
C ASP A 368 6.52 27.07 17.60
N LEU A 369 7.67 26.39 17.71
CA LEU A 369 8.13 25.70 18.92
C LEU A 369 8.75 26.62 19.98
N GLY A 370 8.80 27.94 19.74
CA GLY A 370 9.42 28.91 20.64
C GLY A 370 10.95 28.85 20.70
N GLN A 371 11.59 28.09 19.80
CA GLN A 371 13.04 27.83 19.81
C GLN A 371 13.74 28.70 18.76
N LYS A 372 14.34 29.83 19.18
CA LYS A 372 15.10 30.70 18.29
C LYS A 372 16.51 30.15 18.07
N VAL A 373 16.85 29.86 16.81
CA VAL A 373 18.16 29.35 16.40
C VAL A 373 18.77 30.33 15.39
N LYS A 374 20.12 30.42 15.37
CA LYS A 374 20.84 31.21 14.37
C LYS A 374 20.55 30.66 12.97
N GLY A 375 20.29 31.54 12.00
CA GLY A 375 19.96 31.15 10.62
C GLY A 375 21.01 30.24 9.97
N GLN A 376 22.29 30.41 10.29
CA GLN A 376 23.37 29.56 9.77
C GLN A 376 23.21 28.09 10.17
N VAL A 377 22.81 27.82 11.43
CA VAL A 377 22.64 26.45 11.94
C VAL A 377 21.48 25.75 11.22
N VAL A 378 20.40 26.50 10.95
CA VAL A 378 19.27 26.01 10.15
C VAL A 378 19.75 25.70 8.73
N GLN A 379 20.52 26.59 8.12
CA GLN A 379 21.04 26.41 6.77
C GLN A 379 21.93 25.19 6.63
N ASP A 380 22.88 25.03 7.54
CA ASP A 380 23.79 23.89 7.55
C ASP A 380 23.01 22.57 7.77
N ALA A 381 22.04 22.54 8.68
CA ALA A 381 21.24 21.34 8.93
C ALA A 381 20.34 20.96 7.74
N VAL A 382 19.67 21.94 7.13
CA VAL A 382 18.83 21.74 5.93
C VAL A 382 19.66 21.28 4.73
N SER A 383 20.90 21.79 4.58
CA SER A 383 21.80 21.37 3.51
C SER A 383 22.16 19.88 3.58
N ILE A 384 22.17 19.29 4.78
CA ILE A 384 22.44 17.86 5.01
C ILE A 384 21.18 17.03 4.72
N VAL A 385 20.02 17.40 5.27
CA VAL A 385 18.81 16.55 5.18
C VAL A 385 18.01 16.75 3.89
N GLY A 386 18.18 17.88 3.21
CA GLY A 386 17.39 18.28 2.05
C GLY A 386 15.99 18.78 2.41
N GLY A 387 15.10 18.81 1.42
CA GLY A 387 13.75 19.38 1.52
C GLY A 387 12.63 18.44 1.95
N ARG A 388 12.95 17.20 2.36
CA ARG A 388 11.96 16.21 2.78
C ARG A 388 11.29 16.65 4.09
N LEU A 389 9.97 16.86 4.07
CA LEU A 389 9.22 17.40 5.21
C LEU A 389 9.37 16.57 6.50
N SER A 390 9.37 15.24 6.40
CA SER A 390 9.55 14.37 7.56
C SER A 390 10.91 14.56 8.23
N TYR A 391 11.99 14.78 7.47
CA TYR A 391 13.31 15.08 8.04
C TYR A 391 13.36 16.50 8.60
N LEU A 392 12.79 17.49 7.90
CA LEU A 392 12.69 18.87 8.40
C LEU A 392 11.96 18.95 9.75
N ASN A 393 10.88 18.18 9.91
CA ASN A 393 10.14 18.06 11.17
C ASN A 393 11.00 17.46 12.29
N LYS A 394 11.78 16.41 12.00
CA LYS A 394 12.67 15.78 12.99
C LYS A 394 13.76 16.74 13.45
N ILE A 395 14.45 17.41 12.51
CA ILE A 395 15.52 18.34 12.87
C ILE A 395 15.00 19.62 13.52
N SER A 396 13.78 20.06 13.23
CA SER A 396 13.19 21.28 13.83
C SER A 396 12.78 21.05 15.28
N LYS A 397 12.40 19.83 15.66
CA LYS A 397 12.03 19.47 17.05
C LYS A 397 13.24 19.18 17.95
N SER A 398 14.40 18.80 17.38
CA SER A 398 15.60 18.47 18.16
C SER A 398 16.16 19.66 18.96
N LYS A 399 16.90 19.43 20.05
CA LYS A 399 17.65 20.52 20.71
C LYS A 399 18.84 20.98 19.88
N ASP A 400 19.56 20.03 19.27
CA ASP A 400 20.67 20.30 18.35
C ASP A 400 20.28 19.86 16.92
N MET A 401 20.14 20.83 16.02
CA MET A 401 19.76 20.59 14.63
C MET A 401 20.85 19.85 13.86
N LEU A 402 22.10 20.21 14.08
CA LEU A 402 23.22 19.72 13.29
C LEU A 402 23.59 18.32 13.71
N ASP A 403 23.59 18.06 15.00
CA ASP A 403 23.77 16.70 15.51
C ASP A 403 22.67 15.78 15.00
N MET A 404 21.39 16.20 15.09
CA MET A 404 20.27 15.41 14.57
C MET A 404 20.37 15.18 13.06
N ALA A 405 20.77 16.19 12.27
CA ALA A 405 20.96 16.03 10.83
C ALA A 405 22.05 14.99 10.51
N LYS A 406 23.17 15.02 11.24
CA LYS A 406 24.24 14.01 11.11
C LYS A 406 23.80 12.62 11.56
N GLN A 407 23.02 12.54 12.64
CA GLN A 407 22.44 11.29 13.12
C GLN A 407 21.50 10.69 12.07
N LEU A 408 20.61 11.49 11.47
CA LEU A 408 19.74 11.04 10.37
C LEU A 408 20.56 10.50 9.20
N LEU A 409 21.62 11.20 8.79
CA LEU A 409 22.54 10.71 7.76
C LEU A 409 23.19 9.38 8.14
N SER A 410 23.62 9.21 9.39
CA SER A 410 24.22 7.96 9.86
C SER A 410 23.22 6.80 9.87
N ILE A 411 21.96 7.07 10.23
CA ILE A 411 20.87 6.08 10.23
C ILE A 411 20.54 5.65 8.81
N GLU A 412 20.35 6.61 7.89
CA GLU A 412 20.06 6.31 6.49
C GLU A 412 21.20 5.54 5.82
N LYS A 413 22.46 5.88 6.15
CA LYS A 413 23.63 5.13 5.69
C LYS A 413 23.66 3.70 6.22
N ALA A 414 23.44 3.50 7.52
CA ALA A 414 23.39 2.17 8.11
C ALA A 414 22.26 1.33 7.52
N TRP A 415 21.09 1.95 7.30
CA TRP A 415 19.97 1.31 6.64
C TRP A 415 20.30 0.95 5.19
N LEU A 416 20.87 1.86 4.40
CA LEU A 416 21.30 1.60 3.02
C LEU A 416 22.26 0.40 2.95
N LEU A 417 23.28 0.38 3.82
CA LEU A 417 24.24 -0.73 3.89
C LEU A 417 23.61 -2.05 4.35
N SER A 418 22.57 -2.01 5.17
CA SER A 418 21.81 -3.21 5.54
C SER A 418 21.00 -3.80 4.37
N GLN A 419 20.63 -2.97 3.39
CA GLN A 419 19.78 -3.36 2.27
C GLN A 419 20.55 -3.76 1.02
N ILE A 420 21.73 -3.17 0.79
CA ILE A 420 22.56 -3.37 -0.41
C ILE A 420 24.03 -3.58 -0.04
N GLY A 421 24.34 -4.16 1.12
CA GLY A 421 25.71 -4.44 1.54
C GLY A 421 26.46 -5.35 0.55
N LEU A 422 27.73 -5.03 0.30
CA LEU A 422 28.62 -5.85 -0.53
C LEU A 422 29.33 -6.90 0.35
N ILE A 423 29.36 -8.14 -0.13
CA ILE A 423 30.02 -9.28 0.52
C ILE A 423 31.06 -9.81 -0.48
N THR A 424 32.35 -9.52 -0.23
CA THR A 424 33.45 -9.87 -1.14
C THR A 424 33.60 -11.36 -1.36
N ASP A 425 33.53 -12.14 -0.28
CA ASP A 425 33.68 -13.59 -0.32
C ASP A 425 32.31 -14.25 -0.30
N CYS A 426 31.50 -13.95 -1.33
CA CYS A 426 30.17 -14.51 -1.44
C CYS A 426 30.22 -15.94 -2.02
N ASP A 427 29.37 -16.79 -1.44
CA ASP A 427 29.09 -18.14 -1.91
C ASP A 427 27.79 -18.16 -2.74
N ASP A 428 27.50 -19.32 -3.35
CA ASP A 428 26.35 -19.50 -4.23
C ASP A 428 25.00 -19.20 -3.54
N ASP A 429 24.84 -19.55 -2.26
CA ASP A 429 23.60 -19.30 -1.50
C ASP A 429 23.26 -17.80 -1.37
N VAL A 430 24.26 -16.92 -1.49
CA VAL A 430 24.13 -15.46 -1.30
C VAL A 430 24.26 -14.71 -2.63
N MET A 431 24.43 -15.43 -3.75
CA MET A 431 24.72 -14.86 -5.05
C MET A 431 23.58 -13.97 -5.58
N ASP A 432 22.31 -14.33 -5.35
CA ASP A 432 21.17 -13.49 -5.75
C ASP A 432 21.09 -12.17 -4.94
N GLU A 433 21.44 -12.20 -3.65
CA GLU A 433 21.55 -11.00 -2.82
C GLU A 433 22.69 -10.10 -3.31
N GLN A 434 23.84 -10.68 -3.69
CA GLN A 434 24.97 -9.88 -4.18
C GLN A 434 24.75 -9.34 -5.60
N LYS A 435 23.96 -10.02 -6.45
CA LYS A 435 23.45 -9.43 -7.69
C LYS A 435 22.60 -8.19 -7.41
N TRP A 436 21.71 -8.29 -6.43
CA TRP A 436 20.91 -7.17 -5.97
C TRP A 436 21.79 -6.01 -5.48
N SER A 437 22.71 -6.26 -4.57
CA SER A 437 23.61 -5.24 -4.00
C SER A 437 24.50 -4.59 -5.06
N SER A 438 25.21 -5.39 -5.86
CA SER A 438 26.15 -4.88 -6.87
C SER A 438 25.47 -4.05 -7.96
N CYS A 439 24.32 -4.51 -8.49
CA CYS A 439 23.55 -3.75 -9.48
C CYS A 439 23.01 -2.44 -8.91
N SER A 440 22.58 -2.45 -7.65
CA SER A 440 22.09 -1.25 -6.95
C SER A 440 23.20 -0.21 -6.77
N TRP A 441 24.40 -0.65 -6.39
CA TRP A 441 25.57 0.23 -6.26
C TRP A 441 26.00 0.85 -7.59
N LEU A 442 25.89 0.14 -8.72
CA LEU A 442 26.16 0.74 -10.04
C LEU A 442 25.24 1.93 -10.33
N LEU A 443 23.95 1.82 -9.97
CA LEU A 443 23.01 2.93 -10.11
C LEU A 443 23.34 4.09 -9.18
N LEU A 444 23.61 3.81 -7.90
CA LEU A 444 23.99 4.84 -6.92
C LEU A 444 25.29 5.55 -7.30
N GLN A 445 26.27 4.81 -7.83
CA GLN A 445 27.52 5.37 -8.33
C GLN A 445 27.28 6.35 -9.48
N GLU A 446 26.37 6.03 -10.40
CA GLU A 446 25.99 6.95 -11.48
C GLU A 446 25.32 8.22 -10.93
N PHE A 447 24.45 8.12 -9.91
CA PHE A 447 23.89 9.32 -9.26
C PHE A 447 24.98 10.20 -8.62
N VAL A 448 25.97 9.59 -7.96
CA VAL A 448 27.10 10.33 -7.37
C VAL A 448 27.93 11.02 -8.46
N LYS A 449 28.22 10.33 -9.57
CA LYS A 449 28.92 10.91 -10.73
C LYS A 449 28.16 12.11 -11.32
N LEU A 450 26.85 11.97 -11.50
CA LEU A 450 26.00 13.07 -11.98
C LEU A 450 25.97 14.24 -11.00
N ARG A 451 25.97 13.96 -9.69
CA ARG A 451 26.03 15.03 -8.68
C ARG A 451 27.35 15.79 -8.73
N GLN A 452 28.47 15.10 -8.89
CA GLN A 452 29.79 15.72 -9.05
C GLN A 452 29.84 16.57 -10.32
N GLU A 453 29.21 16.11 -11.40
CA GLU A 453 29.06 16.89 -12.64
C GLU A 453 28.29 18.19 -12.41
N GLN A 454 27.11 18.11 -11.77
CA GLN A 454 26.29 19.27 -11.44
C GLN A 454 27.06 20.29 -10.58
N GLU A 455 27.85 19.81 -9.62
CA GLU A 455 28.71 20.65 -8.77
C GLU A 455 29.81 21.34 -9.58
N ARG A 456 30.42 20.64 -10.54
CA ARG A 456 31.42 21.19 -11.45
C ARG A 456 30.84 22.24 -12.39
N GLU A 457 29.73 21.94 -13.05
CA GLU A 457 29.02 22.87 -13.94
C GLU A 457 28.57 24.14 -13.20
N LEU A 458 28.13 23.99 -11.94
CA LEU A 458 27.77 25.12 -11.10
C LEU A 458 28.99 25.99 -10.79
N GLU A 459 30.13 25.39 -10.44
CA GLU A 459 31.36 26.13 -10.15
C GLU A 459 31.91 26.85 -11.39
N GLU A 460 31.81 26.23 -12.56
CA GLU A 460 32.14 26.85 -13.85
C GLU A 460 31.20 28.03 -14.18
N SER A 461 29.89 27.84 -14.00
CA SER A 461 28.89 28.88 -14.21
C SER A 461 29.03 30.04 -13.21
N ARG A 462 29.46 29.74 -11.98
CA ARG A 462 29.77 30.74 -10.95
C ARG A 462 31.00 31.56 -11.32
N LYS A 463 32.06 30.90 -11.82
CA LYS A 463 33.25 31.58 -12.35
C LYS A 463 32.94 32.44 -13.58
N ALA A 464 32.01 32.00 -14.42
CA ALA A 464 31.52 32.75 -15.58
C ALA A 464 30.54 33.88 -15.23
N GLY A 465 30.08 33.99 -13.97
CA GLY A 465 29.15 35.01 -13.51
C GLY A 465 27.72 34.86 -14.04
N THR A 466 27.36 33.68 -14.57
CA THR A 466 26.05 33.40 -15.19
C THR A 466 25.06 32.69 -14.28
N SER A 467 25.50 32.15 -13.13
CA SER A 467 24.62 31.43 -12.20
C SER A 467 24.03 32.33 -11.11
N ASN A 468 22.74 32.15 -10.82
CA ASN A 468 22.02 32.79 -9.72
C ASN A 468 22.02 31.94 -8.42
N MET A 469 22.52 30.69 -8.46
CA MET A 469 22.56 29.81 -7.29
C MET A 469 23.73 30.19 -6.38
N GLN A 470 23.45 30.30 -5.07
CA GLN A 470 24.44 30.74 -4.09
C GLN A 470 25.17 29.57 -3.42
N SER A 471 24.56 28.39 -3.41
CA SER A 471 25.11 27.20 -2.76
C SER A 471 24.88 25.92 -3.56
N THR A 472 25.75 24.93 -3.36
CA THR A 472 25.58 23.56 -3.91
C THR A 472 24.32 22.87 -3.37
N ALA A 473 23.80 23.32 -2.22
CA ALA A 473 22.56 22.82 -1.63
C ALA A 473 21.31 23.19 -2.46
N GLU A 474 21.40 24.19 -3.35
CA GLU A 474 20.31 24.55 -4.26
C GLU A 474 20.23 23.62 -5.49
N LEU A 475 21.25 22.79 -5.74
CA LEU A 475 21.25 21.85 -6.85
C LEU A 475 20.18 20.77 -6.66
N PRO A 476 19.34 20.51 -7.67
CA PRO A 476 18.35 19.44 -7.60
C PRO A 476 19.03 18.07 -7.46
N LEU A 477 18.28 17.09 -6.96
CA LEU A 477 18.75 15.69 -6.97
C LEU A 477 19.05 15.23 -8.41
N PRO A 478 20.09 14.41 -8.60
CA PRO A 478 20.42 13.87 -9.91
C PRO A 478 19.29 12.98 -10.42
N VAL A 479 19.07 13.01 -11.73
CA VAL A 479 17.98 12.30 -12.40
C VAL A 479 18.54 11.40 -13.49
N ILE A 480 18.08 10.15 -13.53
CA ILE A 480 18.37 9.20 -14.59
C ILE A 480 17.05 8.67 -15.13
N PRO A 481 16.79 8.73 -16.45
CA PRO A 481 15.55 8.18 -16.99
C PRO A 481 15.54 6.66 -16.85
N TYR A 482 14.38 6.07 -16.55
CA TYR A 482 14.21 4.66 -16.23
C TYR A 482 14.87 3.72 -17.24
N TRP A 483 14.76 4.00 -18.54
CA TRP A 483 15.39 3.19 -19.60
C TRP A 483 16.93 3.14 -19.49
N LYS A 484 17.57 4.24 -19.03
CA LYS A 484 19.02 4.28 -18.81
C LYS A 484 19.38 3.54 -17.54
N CYS A 485 18.56 3.60 -16.48
CA CYS A 485 18.74 2.75 -15.29
C CYS A 485 18.77 1.26 -15.67
N ARG A 486 17.92 0.83 -16.60
CA ARG A 486 17.93 -0.56 -17.12
C ARG A 486 19.26 -0.94 -17.78
N GLN A 487 19.93 0.00 -18.45
CA GLN A 487 21.23 -0.23 -19.08
C GLN A 487 22.35 -0.29 -18.05
N ILE A 488 22.31 0.60 -17.04
CA ILE A 488 23.32 0.66 -15.98
C ILE A 488 23.25 -0.59 -15.10
N MET A 489 22.05 -0.95 -14.64
CA MET A 489 21.87 -2.06 -13.70
C MET A 489 21.84 -3.42 -14.38
N THR A 490 21.40 -3.49 -15.65
CA THR A 490 21.08 -4.74 -16.40
C THR A 490 19.95 -5.60 -15.81
N ARG A 491 19.65 -5.47 -14.51
CA ARG A 491 18.52 -6.07 -13.76
C ARG A 491 17.44 -5.03 -13.48
N ALA A 492 16.60 -4.80 -14.49
CA ALA A 492 15.52 -3.82 -14.41
C ALA A 492 14.42 -4.17 -13.40
N ASP A 493 14.27 -5.46 -13.11
CA ASP A 493 13.31 -5.99 -12.14
C ASP A 493 13.55 -5.49 -10.72
N PHE A 494 14.79 -5.11 -10.39
CA PHE A 494 15.15 -4.55 -9.08
C PHE A 494 14.66 -3.12 -8.84
N LEU A 495 14.34 -2.36 -9.89
CA LEU A 495 13.94 -0.95 -9.75
C LEU A 495 12.68 -0.77 -8.89
N GLU A 496 11.72 -1.69 -9.01
CA GLU A 496 10.49 -1.62 -8.22
C GLU A 496 10.78 -1.85 -6.72
N ASP A 497 11.63 -2.83 -6.41
CA ASP A 497 12.01 -3.13 -5.03
C ASP A 497 12.88 -2.04 -4.42
N LEU A 498 13.71 -1.36 -5.23
CA LEU A 498 14.51 -0.22 -4.78
C LEU A 498 13.62 0.98 -4.43
N ASP A 499 12.57 1.21 -5.22
CA ASP A 499 11.57 2.25 -4.98
C ASP A 499 10.79 1.95 -3.70
N ARG A 500 10.27 0.73 -3.56
CA ARG A 500 9.54 0.26 -2.37
C ARG A 500 10.38 0.32 -1.09
N LYS A 501 11.70 0.10 -1.19
CA LYS A 501 12.59 0.25 -0.04
C LYS A 501 12.84 1.71 0.32
N ASN A 502 12.53 2.69 -0.54
CA ASN A 502 12.91 4.11 -0.41
C ASN A 502 14.43 4.34 -0.63
N ILE A 503 15.06 3.56 -1.51
CA ILE A 503 16.45 3.84 -1.97
C ILE A 503 16.41 4.81 -3.16
N ILE A 504 15.46 4.59 -4.07
CA ILE A 504 15.18 5.47 -5.20
C ILE A 504 13.73 5.94 -5.14
N ALA A 505 13.41 6.96 -5.93
CA ALA A 505 12.04 7.38 -6.19
C ALA A 505 11.83 7.48 -7.71
N ILE A 506 10.69 6.98 -8.19
CA ILE A 506 10.30 7.04 -9.61
C ILE A 506 9.09 7.96 -9.78
N ASP A 507 9.18 8.92 -10.69
CA ASP A 507 8.08 9.84 -10.97
C ASP A 507 7.25 9.47 -12.22
N VAL A 508 6.21 10.28 -12.50
CA VAL A 508 5.30 10.06 -13.63
C VAL A 508 5.99 10.04 -15.00
N ASN A 509 7.11 10.75 -15.15
CA ASN A 509 7.89 10.80 -16.38
C ASN A 509 8.85 9.62 -16.51
N HIS A 510 8.83 8.72 -15.52
CA HIS A 510 9.79 7.61 -15.38
C HIS A 510 11.21 8.16 -15.18
N ASP A 511 11.31 9.31 -14.52
CA ASP A 511 12.57 9.83 -14.04
C ASP A 511 12.88 9.21 -12.68
N VAL A 512 14.05 8.58 -12.57
CA VAL A 512 14.53 7.91 -11.36
C VAL A 512 15.53 8.81 -10.66
N ARG A 513 15.38 8.96 -9.34
CA ARG A 513 16.25 9.78 -8.49
C ARG A 513 16.62 8.97 -7.25
N PRO A 514 17.70 9.32 -6.53
CA PRO A 514 17.83 8.90 -5.14
C PRO A 514 16.55 9.31 -4.39
N ASP A 515 16.06 8.49 -3.45
CA ASP A 515 14.84 8.84 -2.73
C ASP A 515 14.99 10.22 -2.07
N SER A 516 16.07 10.41 -1.30
CA SER A 516 16.31 11.66 -0.57
C SER A 516 17.76 12.14 -0.68
N MET A 517 17.99 13.39 -0.25
CA MET A 517 19.33 13.96 -0.14
C MET A 517 20.22 13.14 0.82
N LEU A 518 19.65 12.58 1.88
CA LEU A 518 20.38 11.72 2.81
C LEU A 518 20.87 10.44 2.14
N ILE A 519 20.06 9.80 1.30
CA ILE A 519 20.48 8.62 0.52
C ILE A 519 21.60 8.99 -0.45
N LEU A 520 21.51 10.13 -1.14
CA LEU A 520 22.58 10.60 -2.02
C LEU A 520 23.89 10.85 -1.25
N HIS A 521 23.81 11.49 -0.08
CA HIS A 521 24.99 11.71 0.76
C HIS A 521 25.56 10.40 1.32
N ALA A 522 24.72 9.47 1.74
CA ALA A 522 25.13 8.15 2.20
C ALA A 522 25.84 7.37 1.09
N ALA A 523 25.28 7.37 -0.13
CA ALA A 523 25.89 6.76 -1.30
C ALA A 523 27.24 7.40 -1.62
N ARG A 524 27.32 8.74 -1.61
CA ARG A 524 28.57 9.48 -1.84
C ARG A 524 29.66 9.08 -0.85
N GLN A 525 29.33 8.98 0.46
CA GLN A 525 30.28 8.56 1.48
C GLN A 525 30.84 7.14 1.28
N MET A 526 30.13 6.27 0.55
CA MET A 526 30.60 4.92 0.23
C MET A 526 31.38 4.90 -1.07
N VAL A 527 30.84 5.51 -2.12
CA VAL A 527 31.47 5.56 -3.45
C VAL A 527 32.81 6.28 -3.43
N GLU A 528 32.99 7.29 -2.56
CA GLU A 528 34.25 8.05 -2.44
C GLU A 528 35.28 7.36 -1.53
N GLN A 529 35.01 6.17 -0.98
CA GLN A 529 36.03 5.39 -0.27
C GLN A 529 37.04 4.78 -1.26
N GLU A 530 38.33 4.79 -0.88
CA GLU A 530 39.42 4.34 -1.76
C GLU A 530 39.24 2.88 -2.24
N GLU A 531 38.76 1.99 -1.36
CA GLU A 531 38.62 0.55 -1.65
C GLU A 531 37.26 0.17 -2.26
N PHE A 532 36.33 1.11 -2.44
CA PHE A 532 34.96 0.80 -2.84
C PHE A 532 34.87 0.20 -4.25
N GLU A 533 35.56 0.81 -5.21
CA GLU A 533 35.53 0.35 -6.60
C GLU A 533 36.13 -1.05 -6.74
N ASP A 534 37.24 -1.30 -6.07
CA ASP A 534 37.89 -2.62 -6.04
C ASP A 534 36.98 -3.67 -5.39
N THR A 535 36.33 -3.31 -4.27
CA THR A 535 35.34 -4.17 -3.58
C THR A 535 34.17 -4.50 -4.49
N LEU A 536 33.59 -3.51 -5.18
CA LEU A 536 32.45 -3.70 -6.07
C LEU A 536 32.82 -4.59 -7.26
N ASN A 537 33.98 -4.38 -7.87
CA ASN A 537 34.44 -5.18 -9.00
C ASN A 537 34.75 -6.62 -8.56
N ASN A 538 35.38 -6.81 -7.40
CA ASN A 538 35.63 -8.14 -6.82
C ASN A 538 34.32 -8.93 -6.62
N VAL A 539 33.29 -8.32 -6.03
CA VAL A 539 31.98 -8.96 -5.85
C VAL A 539 31.36 -9.35 -7.19
N ARG A 540 31.46 -8.48 -8.20
CA ARG A 540 30.91 -8.76 -9.54
C ARG A 540 31.65 -9.89 -10.23
N ASP A 541 32.98 -9.90 -10.18
CA ASP A 541 33.81 -10.97 -10.72
C ASP A 541 33.47 -12.31 -10.03
N ARG A 542 33.27 -12.29 -8.71
CA ARG A 542 32.86 -13.47 -7.94
C ARG A 542 31.49 -14.01 -8.35
N ILE A 543 30.51 -13.13 -8.58
CA ILE A 543 29.20 -13.52 -9.09
C ILE A 543 29.33 -14.18 -10.48
N ASP A 544 30.14 -13.59 -11.36
CA ASP A 544 30.38 -14.11 -12.71
C ASP A 544 31.06 -15.49 -12.68
N GLU A 545 32.01 -15.71 -11.77
CA GLU A 545 32.63 -17.02 -11.52
C GLU A 545 31.59 -18.07 -11.09
N ILE A 546 30.76 -17.76 -10.09
CA ILE A 546 29.73 -18.68 -9.58
C ILE A 546 28.73 -19.01 -10.69
N GLU A 547 28.25 -18.01 -11.43
CA GLU A 547 27.37 -18.25 -12.58
C GLU A 547 28.03 -19.13 -13.65
N SER A 548 29.33 -18.94 -13.88
CA SER A 548 30.07 -19.75 -14.86
C SER A 548 30.12 -21.23 -14.42
N LEU A 549 30.30 -21.50 -13.13
CA LEU A 549 30.27 -22.85 -12.56
C LEU A 549 28.88 -23.48 -12.72
N HIS A 550 27.80 -22.71 -12.50
CA HIS A 550 26.44 -23.19 -12.73
C HIS A 550 26.10 -23.49 -14.19
N ARG A 551 26.81 -22.85 -15.13
CA ARG A 551 26.69 -23.17 -16.56
C ARG A 551 27.49 -24.42 -16.93
N THR A 552 28.43 -24.86 -16.09
CA THR A 552 29.13 -26.14 -16.27
C THR A 552 28.28 -27.29 -15.77
N ARG A 553 28.16 -28.36 -16.58
CA ARG A 553 27.44 -29.58 -16.19
C ARG A 553 28.41 -30.54 -15.52
N GLU A 554 28.10 -30.96 -14.30
CA GLU A 554 28.82 -32.06 -13.65
C GLU A 554 28.38 -33.41 -14.23
N LEU A 555 29.37 -34.26 -14.53
CA LEU A 555 29.15 -35.65 -14.93
C LEU A 555 29.51 -36.56 -13.74
N THR A 556 28.50 -37.05 -13.04
CA THR A 556 28.68 -38.05 -11.97
C THR A 556 28.55 -39.45 -12.54
N PHE A 557 29.63 -40.24 -12.49
CA PHE A 557 29.62 -41.66 -12.83
C PHE A 557 29.27 -42.47 -11.58
N LYS A 558 28.25 -43.34 -11.67
CA LYS A 558 27.90 -44.32 -10.63
C LYS A 558 28.33 -45.71 -11.11
N ASP A 559 28.64 -46.58 -10.16
CA ASP A 559 29.04 -47.98 -10.39
C ASP A 559 30.40 -48.15 -11.10
N LEU A 560 31.46 -47.55 -10.54
CA LEU A 560 32.84 -47.81 -10.95
C LEU A 560 33.54 -48.70 -9.92
N ASP A 561 34.09 -49.82 -10.37
CA ASP A 561 34.88 -50.74 -9.58
C ASP A 561 36.40 -50.46 -9.68
N LYS A 562 37.19 -51.05 -8.78
CA LYS A 562 38.65 -50.93 -8.81
C LYS A 562 39.21 -51.55 -10.10
N GLY A 563 39.64 -50.70 -11.03
CA GLY A 563 40.24 -51.08 -12.30
C GLY A 563 39.49 -50.56 -13.53
N ASP A 564 38.30 -50.00 -13.34
CA ASP A 564 37.51 -49.44 -14.43
C ASP A 564 38.18 -48.20 -15.03
N GLN A 565 38.14 -48.13 -16.37
CA GLN A 565 38.68 -47.01 -17.13
C GLN A 565 37.56 -46.33 -17.90
N ILE A 566 37.38 -45.04 -17.67
CA ILE A 566 36.44 -44.20 -18.41
C ILE A 566 37.21 -43.40 -19.45
N ASN A 567 36.80 -43.50 -20.71
CA ASN A 567 37.28 -42.63 -21.78
C ASN A 567 36.23 -41.55 -22.06
N LEU A 568 36.58 -40.30 -21.76
CA LEU A 568 35.74 -39.13 -22.04
C LEU A 568 36.25 -38.41 -23.28
N ARG A 569 35.38 -38.24 -24.27
CA ARG A 569 35.63 -37.39 -25.45
C ARG A 569 34.62 -36.25 -25.43
N VAL A 570 35.11 -35.02 -25.30
CA VAL A 570 34.28 -33.81 -25.36
C VAL A 570 34.42 -33.23 -26.75
N ASP A 571 33.36 -33.33 -27.56
CA ASP A 571 33.28 -32.63 -28.83
C ASP A 571 32.64 -31.25 -28.63
N LYS A 572 33.40 -30.20 -28.93
CA LYS A 572 32.96 -28.79 -28.82
C LYS A 572 32.43 -28.23 -30.15
N THR A 573 32.48 -29.00 -31.24
CA THR A 573 32.13 -28.53 -32.59
C THR A 573 30.65 -28.68 -32.91
N GLY A 574 29.92 -29.54 -32.19
CA GLY A 574 28.47 -29.72 -32.36
C GLY A 574 28.09 -30.45 -33.65
N GLU A 575 29.06 -31.00 -34.38
CA GLU A 575 28.78 -31.84 -35.54
C GLU A 575 28.39 -33.23 -35.06
N ILE A 576 27.14 -33.63 -35.31
CA ILE A 576 26.70 -35.00 -35.07
C ILE A 576 27.53 -35.88 -36.02
N GLU A 577 28.54 -36.59 -35.50
CA GLU A 577 29.23 -37.66 -36.23
C GLU A 577 28.16 -38.66 -36.71
N ARG A 578 27.73 -38.52 -37.97
CA ARG A 578 26.94 -39.54 -38.67
C ARG A 578 27.90 -40.65 -39.08
N ASN A 579 28.02 -41.69 -38.27
CA ASN A 579 28.62 -42.96 -38.65
C ASN A 579 27.53 -44.03 -38.43
N VAL A 580 26.88 -44.52 -39.50
CA VAL A 580 27.25 -45.69 -40.34
C VAL A 580 27.45 -46.96 -39.53
#